data_AF-A0A3A3HF09-F1
#
_entry.id   AF-A0A3A3HF09-F1
#
_cell.length_a   1.000
_cell.length_b   1.000
_cell.length_c   1.000
_cell.angle_alpha   90.00
_cell.angle_beta   90.00
_cell.angle_gamma   90.00
#
_symmetry.space_group_name_H-M   'P 1'
#
loop_
_entity.id
_entity.type
_entity.pdbx_description
1 polymer ?
#
loop_
_entity_poly.entity_id
_entity_poly.type
_entity_poly.pdbx_seq_one_letter_code
_entity_poly.pdbx_strand_id
1 'polypeptide(L)' 'MSNNHPYATQFTRTGKVNMQNRKPYRTAGQKALARSTARKGDDGTYHSSSPVSFHSAPRAGRGN' A
#
# COMPACT_ATOMS: atom_id res chain seq x y z
N MET A 1 24.06 -13.48 8.02
CA MET A 1 23.29 -13.57 9.27
C MET A 1 21.91 -14.14 8.93
N SER A 2 21.64 -15.40 9.29
CA SER A 2 20.38 -16.07 9.00
C SER A 2 19.31 -15.61 9.99
N ASN A 3 18.31 -14.86 9.52
CA ASN A 3 17.13 -14.49 10.30
C ASN A 3 16.19 -15.69 10.39
N ASN A 4 16.53 -16.69 11.19
CA ASN A 4 15.68 -17.85 11.42
C ASN A 4 14.67 -17.52 12.53
N HIS A 5 13.47 -17.07 12.15
CA HIS A 5 12.40 -16.78 13.10
C HIS A 5 11.56 -18.08 13.28
N PRO A 6 11.65 -18.79 14.42
CA PRO A 6 11.13 -20.15 14.57
C PRO A 6 9.60 -20.29 14.47
N TYR A 7 8.87 -19.17 14.37
CA TYR A 7 7.41 -19.12 14.25
C TYR A 7 6.94 -18.50 12.93
N ALA A 8 7.83 -18.34 11.94
CA ALA A 8 7.43 -17.84 10.64
C ALA A 8 6.55 -18.88 9.92
N THR A 9 5.33 -18.49 9.57
CA THR A 9 4.41 -19.25 8.72
C THR A 9 4.61 -18.85 7.25
N GLN A 10 4.00 -19.57 6.31
CA GLN A 10 4.04 -19.21 4.88
C GLN A 10 3.42 -17.83 4.57
N PHE A 11 2.67 -17.25 5.51
CA PHE A 11 2.11 -15.91 5.41
C PHE A 11 3.00 -14.83 6.07
N THR A 12 4.06 -15.24 6.75
CA THR A 12 5.01 -14.32 7.35
C THR A 12 5.75 -13.61 6.22
N ARG A 13 5.71 -12.27 6.22
CA ARG A 13 6.40 -11.43 5.22
C ARG A 13 7.91 -11.52 5.40
N THR A 14 8.51 -12.61 4.96
CA THR A 14 9.95 -12.91 5.09
C THR A 14 10.78 -12.43 3.90
N GLY A 15 10.16 -11.83 2.88
CA GLY A 15 10.81 -11.36 1.66
C GLY A 15 10.66 -9.86 1.40
N LYS A 16 11.33 -9.38 0.34
CA LYS A 16 11.12 -8.03 -0.20
C LYS A 16 9.64 -7.88 -0.59
N VAL A 17 9.00 -6.79 -0.19
CA VAL A 17 7.61 -6.51 -0.54
C VAL A 17 7.50 -6.51 -2.07
N ASN A 18 6.66 -7.39 -2.62
CA ASN A 18 6.41 -7.43 -4.05
C ASN A 18 5.58 -6.20 -4.45
N MET A 19 6.25 -5.20 -5.04
CA MET A 19 5.65 -3.95 -5.51
C MET A 19 5.20 -4.02 -6.98
N GLN A 20 5.32 -5.18 -7.63
CA GLN A 20 5.06 -5.34 -9.06
C GLN A 20 3.57 -5.20 -9.39
N ASN A 21 2.69 -5.53 -8.44
CA ASN A 21 1.24 -5.39 -8.58
C ASN A 21 0.78 -3.91 -8.51
N ARG A 22 1.70 -2.93 -8.32
CA ARG A 22 1.43 -1.48 -8.30
C ARG A 22 0.16 -1.08 -7.55
N LYS A 23 -0.15 -1.81 -6.47
CA LYS A 23 -1.38 -1.60 -5.72
C LYS A 23 -1.44 -0.13 -5.29
N PRO A 24 -2.60 0.55 -5.46
CA PRO A 24 -2.73 1.92 -5.02
C PRO A 24 -2.45 2.02 -3.52
N TYR A 25 -1.73 3.06 -3.13
CA TYR A 25 -1.42 3.36 -1.74
C TYR A 25 -1.85 4.79 -1.40
N ARG A 26 -1.89 5.11 -0.11
CA ARG A 26 -2.15 6.48 0.37
C ARG A 26 -0.98 7.00 1.18
N THR A 27 -0.55 8.22 0.92
CA THR A 27 0.38 8.99 1.76
C THR A 27 -0.27 9.31 3.12
N ALA A 28 0.52 9.77 4.09
CA ALA A 28 -0.01 10.14 5.41
C ALA A 28 -1.11 11.22 5.31
N GLY A 29 -0.89 12.25 4.48
CA GLY A 29 -1.89 13.30 4.21
C GLY A 29 -3.15 12.75 3.55
N GLN A 30 -3.02 11.88 2.54
CA GLN A 30 -4.16 11.25 1.89
C GLN A 30 -4.96 10.35 2.85
N LYS A 31 -4.31 9.69 3.81
CA LYS A 31 -5.01 8.92 4.87
C LYS A 31 -5.78 9.83 5.82
N ALA A 32 -5.21 10.98 6.20
CA ALA A 32 -5.92 11.96 7.04
C ALA A 32 -7.16 12.50 6.32
N LEU A 33 -7.00 12.89 5.06
CA LEU A 33 -8.12 13.34 4.23
C LEU A 33 -9.19 12.25 4.10
N ALA A 34 -8.79 11.01 3.82
CA ALA A 34 -9.71 9.89 3.68
C ALA A 34 -10.56 9.66 4.93
N ARG A 35 -9.97 9.81 6.13
CA ARG A 35 -10.72 9.74 7.39
C ARG A 35 -11.67 10.91 7.56
N SER A 36 -11.24 12.12 7.24
CA SER A 36 -12.08 13.32 7.38
C SER A 36 -13.25 13.36 6.41
N THR A 37 -13.11 12.78 5.21
CA THR A 37 -14.12 12.79 4.15
C THR A 37 -14.91 11.47 4.07
N ALA A 38 -14.70 10.54 5.00
CA ALA A 38 -15.34 9.23 4.95
C ALA A 38 -16.86 9.36 5.16
N ARG A 39 -17.64 8.63 4.38
CA ARG A 39 -19.10 8.51 4.54
C ARG A 39 -19.48 7.05 4.69
N LYS A 40 -20.43 6.78 5.58
CA LYS A 40 -21.01 5.44 5.75
C LYS A 40 -21.89 5.15 4.54
N GLY A 41 -21.59 4.07 3.83
CA GLY A 41 -22.41 3.56 2.74
C GLY A 41 -23.60 2.78 3.26
N ASP A 42 -24.51 2.45 2.35
CA ASP A 42 -25.72 1.67 2.65
C ASP A 42 -25.37 0.23 3.09
N ASP A 43 -24.17 -0.24 2.75
CA ASP A 43 -23.56 -1.49 3.19
C ASP A 43 -23.01 -1.45 4.63
N GLY A 44 -23.09 -0.29 5.29
CA GLY A 44 -22.57 -0.06 6.64
C GLY A 44 -21.06 0.20 6.70
N THR A 45 -20.35 0.16 5.57
CA THR A 45 -18.91 0.39 5.47
C THR A 45 -18.59 1.89 5.30
N TYR A 46 -17.43 2.35 5.76
CA TYR A 46 -16.97 3.70 5.49
C TYR A 46 -16.21 3.79 4.16
N HIS A 47 -16.73 4.59 3.23
CA HIS A 47 -16.15 4.84 1.92
C HIS A 47 -15.58 6.26 1.83
N SER A 48 -14.49 6.44 1.09
CA SER A 48 -13.91 7.77 0.84
C SER A 48 -13.39 7.87 -0.59
N SER A 49 -13.72 8.96 -1.27
CA SER A 49 -13.21 9.33 -2.59
C SER A 49 -11.83 10.01 -2.56
N SER A 50 -11.19 10.11 -1.39
CA SER A 50 -9.85 10.70 -1.27
C SER A 50 -8.83 10.02 -2.21
N PRO A 51 -7.97 10.83 -2.85
CA PRO A 51 -7.04 10.35 -3.87
C PRO A 51 -6.09 9.28 -3.35
N VAL A 52 -5.63 8.45 -4.29
CA VAL A 52 -4.62 7.41 -4.08
C VAL A 52 -3.43 7.68 -4.99
N SER A 53 -2.27 7.22 -4.56
CA SER A 53 -1.04 7.25 -5.33
C SER A 53 -0.70 5.86 -5.86
N PHE A 54 -0.02 5.80 -7.00
CA PHE A 54 0.44 4.56 -7.63
C PHE A 54 1.96 4.54 -7.66
N HIS A 55 2.54 3.35 -7.51
CA HIS A 55 3.98 3.20 -7.69
C HIS A 55 4.30 3.41 -9.17
N SER A 56 5.10 4.43 -9.47
CA SER A 56 5.65 4.64 -10.81
C SER A 56 6.49 3.44 -11.22
N ALA A 57 6.43 3.08 -12.51
CA ALA A 57 7.41 2.16 -13.07
C ALA A 57 8.83 2.70 -12.81
N PRO A 58 9.84 1.83 -12.63
CA PRO A 58 11.22 2.28 -12.71
C PRO A 58 11.37 3.05 -14.03
N ARG A 59 11.86 4.29 -13.98
CA ARG A 59 12.17 5.02 -15.21
C ARG A 59 13.16 4.17 -15.98
N ALA A 60 12.77 3.64 -17.13
CA ALA A 60 13.72 3.11 -18.09
C ALA A 60 14.77 4.21 -18.32
N GLY A 61 16.05 3.83 -18.20
CA GLY A 61 17.16 4.74 -17.91
C GLY A 61 17.11 6.06 -18.67
N ARG A 62 17.29 7.17 -17.94
CA ARG A 62 17.95 8.32 -18.53
C ARG A 62 19.42 7.94 -18.63
N GLY A 63 19.82 7.40 -19.78
CA GLY A 63 21.21 7.45 -20.19
C GLY A 63 21.62 8.92 -20.27
N ASN A 64 22.66 9.27 -19.55
CA ASN A 64 23.46 10.47 -19.75
C ASN A 64 24.91 10.10 -19.46
#